data_AF-A0A4P1QRZ7-F1
#
_entry.id   AF-A0A4P1QRZ7-F1
#
_cell.length_a   1.000
_cell.length_b   1.000
_cell.length_c   1.000
_cell.angle_alpha   90.00
_cell.angle_beta   90.00
_cell.angle_gamma   90.00
#
_symmetry.space_group_name_H-M   'P 1'
#
loop_
_entity.id
_entity.type
_entity.pdbx_description
1 polymer ?
#
loop_
_entity_poly.entity_id
_entity_poly.type
_entity_poly.pdbx_seq_one_letter_code
_entity_poly.pdbx_strand_id
1 'polypeptide(L)'
;MKFLRAPPQLCYPSTPHTKLFTQRINATFFNPTRRRHPPASITTPCRLVHQPASSLRHHTQEQITSPSSSGMRKNETLICVPIMGDSLDTMKIDINKAKLAGADLVEIRLDSLKTFNPSQDLNTLIKDRILPLLITYRPKWEGGMYDGDDNKRLDVLQLAMELGADYIDVELQVADQFFDSIRGKTVNKTKVIVSSHNYQHTPSVEDLGNLVARIQATGADIVKIATTAVEITDVARMFQIMAHSQVPFIGLVMGDRGLISRILCAKFGGYLTFGTLESGVVSAPGQPTIKDLLDLYNIRQVGPDTKVYGIIGKPVGHSKSPILFNEAFKSVGFDGVYVFLLVDDLANFLRTYSSTDFVGFSFVHKILEEPLTMQYAATLSRKMKIMELTIDYVGAISAIEDRLRDRHNGDGTAVSPLAGKVFVVIGAGGAGKALAYGAKEKGARVVIANRTYDRARELADVIGGDAIALADLDNYHPEDGMILANTTSIGMQPNVDETPISKHALKSYSLVFDAVYTPKMTRLLKEAEESGATIVTGLEMFLGQAYGQFENFSGTPAPKQLFKKIMENY
;
A
#
# COMPACT_ATOMS: atom_id res chain seq x y z
N MET A 1 27.87 -77.02 23.04
CA MET A 1 28.31 -77.24 21.64
C MET A 1 27.81 -76.02 20.86
N LYS A 2 28.60 -75.21 20.11
CA LYS A 2 29.48 -75.51 18.95
C LYS A 2 28.76 -76.36 17.88
N PHE A 3 28.75 -76.12 16.56
CA PHE A 3 29.21 -75.06 15.63
C PHE A 3 28.66 -75.46 14.22
N LEU A 4 28.56 -74.68 13.13
CA LEU A 4 28.79 -73.25 12.80
C LEU A 4 28.10 -72.95 11.44
N ARG A 5 27.65 -71.71 11.16
CA ARG A 5 27.60 -71.07 9.81
C ARG A 5 27.25 -69.58 9.87
N ALA A 6 27.74 -68.79 8.91
CA ALA A 6 27.69 -67.33 8.88
C ALA A 6 26.96 -66.81 7.61
N PRO A 7 26.44 -65.56 7.63
CA PRO A 7 25.79 -64.94 6.46
C PRO A 7 26.81 -64.39 5.43
N PRO A 8 26.39 -64.16 4.16
CA PRO A 8 27.22 -63.54 3.14
C PRO A 8 27.42 -62.02 3.36
N GLN A 9 28.47 -61.48 2.76
CA GLN A 9 28.94 -60.10 2.98
C GLN A 9 28.19 -59.06 2.13
N LEU A 10 27.97 -57.86 2.68
CA LEU A 10 27.71 -56.65 1.89
C LEU A 10 29.03 -56.04 1.42
N CYS A 11 29.08 -55.65 0.14
CA CYS A 11 30.18 -54.86 -0.41
C CYS A 11 29.79 -53.38 -0.49
N TYR A 12 30.63 -52.50 0.07
CA TYR A 12 30.51 -51.05 -0.08
C TYR A 12 31.16 -50.56 -1.38
N PRO A 13 30.50 -49.66 -2.14
CA PRO A 13 31.17 -48.72 -3.03
C PRO A 13 31.69 -47.50 -2.26
N SER A 14 32.80 -46.94 -2.73
CA SER A 14 33.52 -45.80 -2.14
C SER A 14 32.80 -44.45 -2.25
N THR A 15 33.23 -43.50 -1.42
CA THR A 15 32.86 -42.07 -1.44
C THR A 15 33.16 -41.35 -2.77
N PRO A 16 32.34 -40.34 -3.13
CA PRO A 16 32.75 -39.19 -3.94
C PRO A 16 32.89 -37.91 -3.08
N HIS A 17 33.82 -37.03 -3.45
CA HIS A 17 34.14 -35.81 -2.69
C HIS A 17 33.05 -34.72 -2.80
N THR A 18 32.60 -34.19 -1.66
CA THR A 18 31.83 -32.93 -1.59
C THR A 18 32.73 -31.74 -1.90
N LYS A 19 32.76 -31.27 -3.15
CA LYS A 19 33.43 -30.01 -3.51
C LYS A 19 32.56 -28.83 -3.05
N LEU A 20 33.03 -28.07 -2.06
CA LEU A 20 32.44 -26.78 -1.72
C LEU A 20 32.57 -25.81 -2.91
N PHE A 21 31.44 -25.32 -3.41
CA PHE A 21 31.40 -24.27 -4.43
C PHE A 21 31.35 -22.89 -3.78
N THR A 22 32.51 -22.36 -3.41
CA THR A 22 32.66 -20.93 -3.03
C THR A 22 32.60 -20.05 -4.28
N GLN A 23 31.38 -19.69 -4.71
CA GLN A 23 31.21 -18.69 -5.77
C GLN A 23 31.56 -17.29 -5.24
N ARG A 24 32.68 -16.75 -5.73
CA ARG A 24 33.01 -15.33 -5.56
C ARG A 24 32.07 -14.49 -6.42
N ILE A 25 31.29 -13.60 -5.80
CA ILE A 25 30.59 -12.52 -6.50
C ILE A 25 31.64 -11.46 -6.87
N ASN A 26 32.14 -11.50 -8.09
CA ASN A 26 33.06 -10.49 -8.60
C ASN A 26 32.28 -9.22 -8.97
N ALA A 27 32.50 -8.14 -8.23
CA ALA A 27 31.98 -6.81 -8.58
C ALA A 27 32.81 -6.20 -9.73
N THR A 28 32.17 -6.01 -10.89
CA THR A 28 32.69 -5.32 -12.08
C THR A 28 31.50 -4.72 -12.82
N PHE A 29 31.47 -3.48 -13.30
CA PHE A 29 32.48 -2.39 -13.36
C PHE A 29 31.72 -1.05 -13.32
N PHE A 30 32.38 0.07 -12.99
CA PHE A 30 32.47 1.22 -13.91
C PHE A 30 33.47 2.28 -13.42
N ASN A 31 34.30 2.80 -14.33
CA ASN A 31 35.22 3.93 -14.09
C ASN A 31 35.18 4.85 -15.34
N PRO A 32 34.71 6.11 -15.23
CA PRO A 32 34.29 6.89 -16.40
C PRO A 32 35.40 7.79 -16.99
N THR A 33 36.39 7.22 -17.70
CA THR A 33 37.35 8.04 -18.48
C THR A 33 37.74 7.46 -19.85
N ARG A 34 37.13 8.01 -20.93
CA ARG A 34 37.85 8.48 -22.15
C ARG A 34 36.90 9.09 -23.20
N ARG A 35 37.33 10.20 -23.81
CA ARG A 35 36.68 10.86 -24.96
C ARG A 35 37.06 10.16 -26.28
N ARG A 36 36.18 10.20 -27.29
CA ARG A 36 36.54 10.21 -28.73
C ARG A 36 35.56 11.10 -29.52
N HIS A 37 36.04 11.65 -30.64
CA HIS A 37 35.30 12.56 -31.54
C HIS A 37 34.59 11.81 -32.69
N PRO A 38 33.58 12.43 -33.35
CA PRO A 38 32.87 11.83 -34.48
C PRO A 38 33.52 12.11 -35.86
N PRO A 39 33.22 11.30 -36.89
CA PRO A 39 33.39 11.65 -38.30
C PRO A 39 32.16 12.42 -38.83
N ALA A 40 32.26 13.05 -40.01
CA ALA A 40 31.29 14.04 -40.49
C ALA A 40 30.58 13.70 -41.81
N SER A 41 29.36 14.24 -41.93
CA SER A 41 28.72 14.82 -43.13
C SER A 41 28.71 14.07 -44.47
N ILE A 42 27.50 13.82 -44.99
CA ILE A 42 27.18 13.83 -46.42
C ILE A 42 25.90 14.65 -46.64
N THR A 43 25.94 15.68 -47.49
CA THR A 43 24.76 16.37 -48.06
C THR A 43 24.37 15.70 -49.39
N THR A 44 23.21 15.87 -50.02
CA THR A 44 22.68 17.08 -50.72
C THR A 44 21.31 16.66 -51.36
N PRO A 45 20.53 17.48 -52.11
CA PRO A 45 19.48 18.34 -51.54
C PRO A 45 18.04 18.16 -52.12
N CYS A 46 17.10 18.93 -51.54
CA CYS A 46 15.97 19.61 -52.19
C CYS A 46 14.77 18.81 -52.76
N ARG A 47 13.58 19.08 -52.22
CA ARG A 47 12.52 19.80 -52.97
C ARG A 47 11.49 20.46 -52.05
N LEU A 48 11.10 21.68 -52.41
CA LEU A 48 9.98 22.43 -51.83
C LEU A 48 8.68 22.14 -52.61
N VAL A 49 7.55 22.11 -51.91
CA VAL A 49 6.21 22.32 -52.51
C VAL A 49 5.41 23.24 -51.56
N HIS A 50 5.01 24.40 -52.05
CA HIS A 50 4.04 25.28 -51.39
C HIS A 50 2.61 24.85 -51.74
N GLN A 51 1.65 25.09 -50.83
CA GLN A 51 0.36 25.72 -51.15
C GLN A 51 -0.16 26.48 -49.89
N PRO A 52 -1.13 27.42 -50.02
CA PRO A 52 -1.16 28.63 -49.19
C PRO A 52 -2.17 28.61 -48.02
N ALA A 53 -2.01 29.59 -47.12
CA ALA A 53 -2.96 29.89 -46.04
C ALA A 53 -4.11 30.81 -46.53
N SER A 54 -5.28 30.67 -45.90
CA SER A 54 -6.44 31.56 -46.09
C SER A 54 -6.79 32.32 -44.80
N SER A 55 -6.71 33.64 -44.89
CA SER A 55 -7.10 34.67 -43.92
C SER A 55 -8.10 34.30 -42.80
N LEU A 56 -7.74 34.66 -41.55
CA LEU A 56 -8.69 35.04 -40.50
C LEU A 56 -8.30 36.41 -39.92
N ARG A 57 -9.30 37.16 -39.44
CA ARG A 57 -9.15 38.58 -39.06
C ARG A 57 -8.78 38.74 -37.58
N HIS A 58 -8.03 39.79 -37.25
CA HIS A 58 -7.91 40.26 -35.88
C HIS A 58 -9.26 40.78 -35.36
N HIS A 59 -9.65 40.32 -34.18
CA HIS A 59 -10.28 41.18 -33.18
C HIS A 59 -9.63 40.92 -31.82
N THR A 60 -9.50 41.98 -31.03
CA THR A 60 -8.84 41.98 -29.72
C THR A 60 -9.68 41.24 -28.68
N GLN A 61 -9.08 40.28 -27.97
CA GLN A 61 -9.63 39.77 -26.72
C GLN A 61 -9.13 40.63 -25.55
N GLU A 62 -10.06 41.06 -24.71
CA GLU A 62 -9.77 41.70 -23.42
C GLU A 62 -9.29 40.64 -22.41
N GLN A 63 -8.37 41.03 -21.51
CA GLN A 63 -7.85 40.13 -20.47
C GLN A 63 -8.86 40.01 -19.33
N ILE A 64 -9.73 39.00 -19.38
CA ILE A 64 -10.52 38.58 -18.21
C ILE A 64 -9.62 37.71 -17.32
N THR A 65 -9.20 38.27 -16.19
CA THR A 65 -8.43 37.55 -15.16
C THR A 65 -9.35 36.58 -14.39
N SER A 66 -9.28 35.29 -14.71
CA SER A 66 -10.06 34.24 -14.03
C SER A 66 -9.44 33.85 -12.68
N PRO A 67 -10.17 33.96 -11.55
CA PRO A 67 -9.70 33.48 -10.25
C PRO A 67 -9.94 31.97 -10.04
N SER A 68 -9.29 31.43 -9.01
CA SER A 68 -9.43 30.07 -8.46
C SER A 68 -9.10 28.88 -9.37
N SER A 69 -7.97 28.23 -9.10
CA SER A 69 -7.65 26.88 -9.57
C SER A 69 -8.41 25.83 -8.75
N SER A 70 -9.56 25.37 -9.24
CA SER A 70 -10.14 24.11 -8.78
C SER A 70 -9.22 22.94 -9.18
N GLY A 71 -8.98 22.00 -8.26
CA GLY A 71 -8.10 20.86 -8.52
C GLY A 71 -8.69 19.96 -9.62
N MET A 72 -7.94 19.75 -10.71
CA MET A 72 -8.41 18.93 -11.84
C MET A 72 -8.65 17.47 -11.41
N ARG A 73 -9.91 17.05 -11.48
CA ARG A 73 -10.36 15.67 -11.28
C ARG A 73 -10.03 14.85 -12.54
N LYS A 74 -9.28 13.74 -12.40
CA LYS A 74 -8.84 12.89 -13.53
C LYS A 74 -9.79 11.74 -13.89
N ASN A 75 -10.75 11.41 -13.02
CA ASN A 75 -11.70 10.30 -13.21
C ASN A 75 -13.13 10.72 -12.89
N GLU A 76 -14.10 10.05 -13.48
CA GLU A 76 -15.51 10.29 -13.20
C GLU A 76 -16.02 9.49 -11.99
N THR A 77 -15.25 8.52 -11.49
CA THR A 77 -15.62 7.61 -10.39
C THR A 77 -16.16 8.34 -9.17
N LEU A 78 -17.39 7.97 -8.79
CA LEU A 78 -18.13 8.58 -7.70
C LEU A 78 -17.72 7.99 -6.35
N ILE A 79 -17.66 8.81 -5.30
CA ILE A 79 -17.55 8.35 -3.91
C ILE A 79 -18.94 8.45 -3.28
N CYS A 80 -19.51 7.29 -2.99
CA CYS A 80 -20.74 7.13 -2.26
C CYS A 80 -20.45 6.94 -0.76
N VAL A 81 -21.26 7.57 0.10
CA VAL A 81 -21.21 7.33 1.55
C VAL A 81 -22.44 6.54 2.00
N PRO A 82 -22.28 5.35 2.59
CA PRO A 82 -23.37 4.63 3.23
C PRO A 82 -23.93 5.38 4.44
N ILE A 83 -25.24 5.58 4.46
CA ILE A 83 -25.98 6.22 5.56
C ILE A 83 -26.83 5.14 6.23
N MET A 84 -26.45 4.80 7.46
CA MET A 84 -27.01 3.68 8.23
C MET A 84 -27.60 4.13 9.57
N GLY A 85 -28.08 5.37 9.65
CA GLY A 85 -28.80 5.89 10.80
C GLY A 85 -30.03 5.04 11.14
N ASP A 86 -30.39 4.94 12.40
CA ASP A 86 -31.53 4.13 12.87
C ASP A 86 -32.89 4.84 12.76
N SER A 87 -32.83 6.11 12.35
CA SER A 87 -33.88 7.12 12.41
C SER A 87 -33.63 8.22 11.36
N LEU A 88 -34.69 8.89 10.89
CA LEU A 88 -34.54 9.90 9.82
C LEU A 88 -33.68 11.10 10.23
N ASP A 89 -33.70 11.51 11.50
CA ASP A 89 -32.90 12.64 11.97
C ASP A 89 -31.40 12.30 12.03
N THR A 90 -31.03 11.08 12.44
CA THR A 90 -29.62 10.62 12.36
C THR A 90 -29.17 10.50 10.91
N MET A 91 -30.00 9.94 10.02
CA MET A 91 -29.72 9.95 8.58
C MET A 91 -29.52 11.37 8.02
N LYS A 92 -30.37 12.34 8.37
CA LYS A 92 -30.24 13.74 7.94
C LYS A 92 -28.94 14.39 8.43
N ILE A 93 -28.49 14.09 9.66
CA ILE A 93 -27.20 14.56 10.19
C ILE A 93 -26.04 13.94 9.39
N ASP A 94 -26.07 12.63 9.16
CA ASP A 94 -24.99 11.91 8.47
C ASP A 94 -24.89 12.26 6.97
N ILE A 95 -26.01 12.57 6.29
CA ILE A 95 -26.01 13.12 4.93
C ILE A 95 -25.33 14.50 4.88
N ASN A 96 -25.52 15.33 5.91
CA ASN A 96 -24.80 16.61 6.03
C ASN A 96 -23.30 16.40 6.28
N LYS A 97 -22.91 15.46 7.14
CA LYS A 97 -21.49 15.06 7.29
C LYS A 97 -20.90 14.60 5.95
N ALA A 98 -21.61 13.75 5.20
CA ALA A 98 -21.15 13.21 3.92
C ALA A 98 -20.90 14.32 2.88
N LYS A 99 -21.78 15.32 2.83
CA LYS A 99 -21.63 16.48 1.95
C LYS A 99 -20.42 17.34 2.35
N LEU A 100 -20.24 17.61 3.64
CA LEU A 100 -19.07 18.35 4.15
C LEU A 100 -17.75 17.58 3.94
N ALA A 101 -17.81 16.25 3.94
CA ALA A 101 -16.67 15.36 3.66
C ALA A 101 -16.42 15.12 2.15
N GLY A 102 -17.14 15.77 1.23
CA GLY A 102 -16.86 15.73 -0.21
C GLY A 102 -17.40 14.51 -0.98
N ALA A 103 -18.47 13.89 -0.50
CA ALA A 103 -19.17 12.81 -1.20
C ALA A 103 -19.84 13.30 -2.49
N ASP A 104 -19.86 12.48 -3.55
CA ASP A 104 -20.65 12.77 -4.75
C ASP A 104 -22.14 12.43 -4.55
N LEU A 105 -22.44 11.42 -3.72
CA LEU A 105 -23.78 10.90 -3.42
C LEU A 105 -23.79 10.09 -2.12
N VAL A 106 -24.98 9.67 -1.66
CA VAL A 106 -25.18 8.85 -0.46
C VAL A 106 -26.02 7.60 -0.74
N GLU A 107 -25.68 6.47 -0.11
CA GLU A 107 -26.48 5.23 -0.10
C GLU A 107 -27.35 5.21 1.15
N ILE A 108 -28.64 5.49 1.01
CA ILE A 108 -29.62 5.41 2.09
C ILE A 108 -29.99 3.94 2.29
N ARG A 109 -29.54 3.36 3.40
CA ARG A 109 -29.87 1.98 3.79
C ARG A 109 -31.18 1.97 4.57
N LEU A 110 -32.31 1.85 3.87
CA LEU A 110 -33.63 1.79 4.50
C LEU A 110 -33.76 0.61 5.48
N ASP A 111 -32.96 -0.44 5.31
CA ASP A 111 -32.93 -1.58 6.22
C ASP A 111 -32.27 -1.29 7.59
N SER A 112 -31.61 -0.14 7.81
CA SER A 112 -31.12 0.27 9.15
C SER A 112 -32.18 0.97 10.00
N LEU A 113 -33.29 1.44 9.42
CA LEU A 113 -34.32 2.19 10.13
C LEU A 113 -35.11 1.29 11.09
N LYS A 114 -35.16 1.65 12.38
CA LYS A 114 -35.96 0.94 13.39
C LYS A 114 -37.47 1.13 13.19
N THR A 115 -37.85 2.29 12.68
CA THR A 115 -39.22 2.68 12.33
C THR A 115 -39.17 3.38 11.00
N PHE A 116 -40.05 2.99 10.07
CA PHE A 116 -40.08 3.52 8.70
C PHE A 116 -41.52 3.57 8.18
N ASN A 117 -41.95 4.75 7.72
CA ASN A 117 -43.20 5.00 7.02
C ASN A 117 -42.88 5.39 5.57
N PRO A 118 -42.92 4.45 4.61
CA PRO A 118 -42.34 4.65 3.27
C PRO A 118 -42.76 5.95 2.58
N SER A 119 -44.07 6.24 2.54
CA SER A 119 -44.60 7.40 1.81
C SER A 119 -44.24 8.73 2.44
N GLN A 120 -44.12 8.79 3.78
CA GLN A 120 -43.72 10.01 4.48
C GLN A 120 -42.20 10.20 4.45
N ASP A 121 -41.47 9.13 4.71
CA ASP A 121 -40.03 9.17 4.97
C ASP A 121 -39.23 9.31 3.68
N LEU A 122 -39.57 8.54 2.63
CA LEU A 122 -38.97 8.72 1.30
C LEU A 122 -39.27 10.10 0.73
N ASN A 123 -40.51 10.57 0.85
CA ASN A 123 -40.91 11.90 0.38
C ASN A 123 -40.07 13.00 1.06
N THR A 124 -39.80 12.83 2.36
CA THR A 124 -38.97 13.76 3.15
C THR A 124 -37.51 13.69 2.69
N LEU A 125 -36.91 12.50 2.66
CA LEU A 125 -35.51 12.31 2.27
C LEU A 125 -35.23 12.79 0.84
N ILE A 126 -36.10 12.44 -0.13
CA ILE A 126 -35.90 12.70 -1.55
C ILE A 126 -36.16 14.17 -1.92
N LYS A 127 -37.12 14.86 -1.28
CA LYS A 127 -37.38 16.29 -1.53
C LYS A 127 -36.39 17.22 -0.83
N ASP A 128 -35.98 16.89 0.40
CA ASP A 128 -35.00 17.68 1.16
C ASP A 128 -33.54 17.40 0.71
N ARG A 129 -33.31 16.65 -0.37
CA ARG A 129 -31.99 16.09 -0.68
C ARG A 129 -30.95 17.14 -1.03
N ILE A 130 -29.84 17.12 -0.29
CA ILE A 130 -28.68 18.01 -0.48
C ILE A 130 -27.55 17.40 -1.30
N LEU A 131 -27.66 16.11 -1.61
CA LEU A 131 -26.82 15.28 -2.48
C LEU A 131 -27.74 14.34 -3.29
N PRO A 132 -27.29 13.77 -4.41
CA PRO A 132 -27.97 12.65 -5.06
C PRO A 132 -28.14 11.47 -4.09
N LEU A 133 -29.28 10.79 -4.16
CA LEU A 133 -29.59 9.63 -3.33
C LEU A 133 -29.58 8.34 -4.13
N LEU A 134 -28.86 7.34 -3.61
CA LEU A 134 -29.03 5.93 -3.91
C LEU A 134 -29.90 5.31 -2.81
N ILE A 135 -31.10 4.86 -3.15
CA ILE A 135 -32.00 4.21 -2.19
C ILE A 135 -31.79 2.68 -2.25
N THR A 136 -31.43 2.08 -1.11
CA THR A 136 -31.19 0.64 -0.98
C THR A 136 -32.03 0.09 0.17
N TYR A 137 -32.79 -0.98 -0.08
CA TYR A 137 -33.55 -1.68 0.96
C TYR A 137 -33.12 -3.14 1.00
N ARG A 138 -31.97 -3.43 1.62
CA ARG A 138 -31.31 -4.74 1.47
C ARG A 138 -31.98 -5.81 2.36
N PRO A 139 -32.38 -6.97 1.80
CA PRO A 139 -32.94 -8.09 2.58
C PRO A 139 -31.84 -8.92 3.25
N LYS A 140 -32.17 -9.63 4.32
CA LYS A 140 -31.23 -10.52 5.03
C LYS A 140 -30.60 -11.59 4.13
N TRP A 141 -31.34 -12.08 3.13
CA TRP A 141 -30.82 -13.09 2.20
C TRP A 141 -29.68 -12.57 1.31
N GLU A 142 -29.59 -11.24 1.11
CA GLU A 142 -28.47 -10.54 0.46
C GLU A 142 -27.67 -9.69 1.49
N GLY A 143 -27.53 -10.18 2.73
CA GLY A 143 -26.69 -9.57 3.76
C GLY A 143 -27.14 -8.21 4.31
N GLY A 144 -28.41 -7.83 4.10
CA GLY A 144 -29.04 -6.67 4.72
C GLY A 144 -29.73 -6.98 6.05
N MET A 145 -30.56 -6.06 6.51
CA MET A 145 -31.30 -6.20 7.78
C MET A 145 -32.81 -6.45 7.60
N TYR A 146 -33.38 -6.23 6.40
CA TYR A 146 -34.83 -6.42 6.17
C TYR A 146 -35.24 -7.90 6.12
N ASP A 147 -36.36 -8.22 6.78
CA ASP A 147 -36.84 -9.58 7.05
C ASP A 147 -38.35 -9.74 6.76
N GLY A 148 -38.90 -8.86 5.91
CA GLY A 148 -40.31 -8.84 5.55
C GLY A 148 -40.59 -9.46 4.18
N ASP A 149 -41.77 -9.13 3.64
CA ASP A 149 -42.21 -9.57 2.32
C ASP A 149 -41.51 -8.80 1.19
N ASP A 150 -40.91 -9.52 0.24
CA ASP A 150 -40.18 -8.92 -0.88
C ASP A 150 -41.07 -8.05 -1.79
N ASN A 151 -42.37 -8.35 -1.94
CA ASN A 151 -43.27 -7.51 -2.75
C ASN A 151 -43.39 -6.09 -2.14
N LYS A 152 -43.69 -5.99 -0.84
CA LYS A 152 -43.69 -4.72 -0.11
C LYS A 152 -42.34 -4.01 -0.15
N ARG A 153 -41.23 -4.75 -0.19
CA ARG A 153 -39.88 -4.17 -0.30
C ARG A 153 -39.64 -3.55 -1.68
N LEU A 154 -40.09 -4.22 -2.75
CA LEU A 154 -40.05 -3.71 -4.12
C LEU A 154 -41.00 -2.53 -4.34
N ASP A 155 -42.21 -2.54 -3.74
CA ASP A 155 -43.14 -1.40 -3.74
C ASP A 155 -42.48 -0.13 -3.17
N VAL A 156 -41.68 -0.26 -2.11
CA VAL A 156 -40.92 0.85 -1.52
C VAL A 156 -39.84 1.38 -2.48
N LEU A 157 -39.16 0.52 -3.23
CA LEU A 157 -38.17 0.94 -4.22
C LEU A 157 -38.83 1.61 -5.44
N GLN A 158 -39.98 1.09 -5.90
CA GLN A 158 -40.79 1.75 -6.93
C GLN A 158 -41.25 3.15 -6.46
N LEU A 159 -41.77 3.26 -5.23
CA LEU A 159 -42.17 4.52 -4.63
C LEU A 159 -41.01 5.53 -4.53
N ALA A 160 -39.78 5.05 -4.27
CA ALA A 160 -38.59 5.89 -4.32
C ALA A 160 -38.29 6.41 -5.74
N MET A 161 -38.49 5.60 -6.79
CA MET A 161 -38.39 6.07 -8.18
C MET A 161 -39.49 7.12 -8.50
N GLU A 162 -40.73 6.86 -8.11
CA GLU A 162 -41.88 7.76 -8.35
C GLU A 162 -41.74 9.11 -7.65
N LEU A 163 -41.15 9.12 -6.44
CA LEU A 163 -40.79 10.34 -5.71
C LEU A 163 -39.55 11.06 -6.29
N GLY A 164 -38.86 10.43 -7.24
CA GLY A 164 -37.74 11.02 -7.97
C GLY A 164 -36.38 10.89 -7.28
N ALA A 165 -36.09 9.73 -6.67
CA ALA A 165 -34.72 9.36 -6.29
C ALA A 165 -33.79 9.32 -7.52
N ASP A 166 -32.50 9.54 -7.32
CA ASP A 166 -31.53 9.59 -8.42
C ASP A 166 -31.07 8.18 -8.84
N TYR A 167 -30.95 7.27 -7.86
CA TYR A 167 -30.67 5.85 -8.07
C TYR A 167 -31.47 4.97 -7.10
N ILE A 168 -31.72 3.73 -7.50
CA ILE A 168 -32.14 2.64 -6.61
C ILE A 168 -31.22 1.42 -6.75
N ASP A 169 -31.15 0.57 -5.73
CA ASP A 169 -30.46 -0.73 -5.76
C ASP A 169 -31.46 -1.88 -5.62
N VAL A 170 -31.46 -2.81 -6.58
CA VAL A 170 -32.29 -4.02 -6.63
C VAL A 170 -31.40 -5.24 -6.74
N GLU A 171 -31.66 -6.29 -5.98
CA GLU A 171 -30.88 -7.53 -6.03
C GLU A 171 -31.24 -8.37 -7.26
N LEU A 172 -30.22 -8.96 -7.92
CA LEU A 172 -30.36 -9.76 -9.15
C LEU A 172 -31.41 -10.87 -9.05
N GLN A 173 -31.60 -11.47 -7.87
CA GLN A 173 -32.59 -12.55 -7.67
C GLN A 173 -34.05 -12.09 -7.84
N VAL A 174 -34.34 -10.80 -7.69
CA VAL A 174 -35.70 -10.22 -7.84
C VAL A 174 -35.77 -9.15 -8.93
N ALA A 175 -34.69 -8.93 -9.68
CA ALA A 175 -34.59 -7.87 -10.68
C ALA A 175 -35.63 -8.02 -11.81
N ASP A 176 -35.83 -9.23 -12.35
CA ASP A 176 -36.82 -9.48 -13.41
C ASP A 176 -38.25 -9.16 -12.93
N GLN A 177 -38.60 -9.56 -11.71
CA GLN A 177 -39.88 -9.24 -11.07
C GLN A 177 -40.08 -7.72 -10.90
N PHE A 178 -39.01 -7.01 -10.54
CA PHE A 178 -39.04 -5.55 -10.41
C PHE A 178 -39.20 -4.85 -11.75
N PHE A 179 -38.45 -5.24 -12.78
CA PHE A 179 -38.60 -4.67 -14.12
C PHE A 179 -39.97 -4.96 -14.74
N ASP A 180 -40.58 -6.11 -14.42
CA ASP A 180 -41.99 -6.38 -14.78
C ASP A 180 -42.99 -5.51 -14.02
N SER A 181 -42.77 -5.20 -12.74
CA SER A 181 -43.68 -4.31 -11.99
C SER A 181 -43.63 -2.86 -12.44
N ILE A 182 -42.49 -2.39 -12.97
CA ILE A 182 -42.34 -1.03 -13.55
C ILE A 182 -42.55 -0.96 -15.07
N ARG A 183 -42.80 -2.09 -15.74
CA ARG A 183 -42.95 -2.19 -17.20
C ARG A 183 -44.02 -1.20 -17.72
N GLY A 184 -43.60 -0.23 -18.54
CA GLY A 184 -44.47 0.80 -19.12
C GLY A 184 -44.65 2.08 -18.29
N LYS A 185 -44.08 2.16 -17.08
CA LYS A 185 -44.05 3.41 -16.29
C LYS A 185 -42.88 4.29 -16.74
N THR A 186 -43.15 5.49 -17.25
CA THR A 186 -42.10 6.44 -17.68
C THR A 186 -41.49 7.17 -16.48
N VAL A 187 -40.36 6.68 -15.96
CA VAL A 187 -39.64 7.29 -14.83
C VAL A 187 -38.27 7.81 -15.27
N ASN A 188 -38.28 8.83 -16.15
CA ASN A 188 -37.15 9.28 -16.98
C ASN A 188 -35.99 9.98 -16.22
N LYS A 189 -35.71 9.64 -14.95
CA LYS A 189 -34.65 10.27 -14.13
C LYS A 189 -33.90 9.33 -13.18
N THR A 190 -34.51 8.23 -12.72
CA THR A 190 -33.89 7.31 -11.76
C THR A 190 -33.14 6.21 -12.49
N LYS A 191 -31.88 5.96 -12.14
CA LYS A 191 -31.12 4.81 -12.65
C LYS A 191 -31.30 3.58 -11.75
N VAL A 192 -31.55 2.41 -12.33
CA VAL A 192 -31.63 1.14 -11.61
C VAL A 192 -30.27 0.47 -11.58
N ILE A 193 -29.68 0.38 -10.39
CA ILE A 193 -28.51 -0.46 -10.12
C ILE A 193 -29.02 -1.86 -9.80
N VAL A 194 -28.60 -2.87 -10.57
CA VAL A 194 -28.86 -4.26 -10.21
C VAL A 194 -27.59 -4.88 -9.62
N SER A 195 -27.74 -5.48 -8.44
CA SER A 195 -26.63 -5.90 -7.60
C SER A 195 -26.59 -7.41 -7.32
N SER A 196 -25.37 -7.93 -7.08
CA SER A 196 -25.15 -9.30 -6.60
C SER A 196 -23.95 -9.35 -5.66
N HIS A 197 -24.09 -10.07 -4.55
CA HIS A 197 -23.10 -10.13 -3.46
C HIS A 197 -22.66 -11.58 -3.18
N ASN A 198 -21.39 -11.88 -3.47
CA ASN A 198 -20.75 -13.14 -3.07
C ASN A 198 -19.91 -12.91 -1.81
N TYR A 199 -20.40 -13.39 -0.67
CA TYR A 199 -19.74 -13.21 0.63
C TYR A 199 -18.61 -14.22 0.88
N GLN A 200 -18.52 -15.28 0.07
CA GLN A 200 -17.62 -16.41 0.29
C GLN A 200 -16.28 -16.24 -0.41
N HIS A 201 -16.28 -15.75 -1.67
CA HIS A 201 -15.07 -15.63 -2.49
C HIS A 201 -15.28 -14.66 -3.67
N THR A 202 -14.28 -14.57 -4.54
CA THR A 202 -14.38 -13.95 -5.87
C THR A 202 -14.38 -15.06 -6.93
N PRO A 203 -15.43 -15.21 -7.75
CA PRO A 203 -15.51 -16.27 -8.78
C PRO A 203 -14.41 -16.19 -9.86
N SER A 204 -14.44 -17.11 -10.84
CA SER A 204 -13.55 -17.02 -12.00
C SER A 204 -13.90 -15.83 -12.90
N VAL A 205 -13.02 -15.50 -13.85
CA VAL A 205 -13.29 -14.45 -14.86
C VAL A 205 -14.49 -14.83 -15.74
N GLU A 206 -14.67 -16.12 -16.04
CA GLU A 206 -15.80 -16.63 -16.81
C GLU A 206 -17.11 -16.50 -16.02
N ASP A 207 -17.13 -16.92 -14.75
CA ASP A 207 -18.30 -16.78 -13.86
C ASP A 207 -18.69 -15.31 -13.65
N LEU A 208 -17.70 -14.43 -13.45
CA LEU A 208 -17.93 -12.99 -13.35
C LEU A 208 -18.49 -12.42 -14.66
N GLY A 209 -17.95 -12.80 -15.82
CA GLY A 209 -18.47 -12.41 -17.13
C GLY A 209 -19.91 -12.85 -17.36
N ASN A 210 -20.23 -14.10 -17.02
CA ASN A 210 -21.58 -14.64 -17.05
C ASN A 210 -22.52 -13.90 -16.08
N LEU A 211 -22.02 -13.47 -14.91
CA LEU A 211 -22.77 -12.64 -13.96
C LEU A 211 -23.03 -11.22 -14.50
N VAL A 212 -22.07 -10.60 -15.21
CA VAL A 212 -22.30 -9.32 -15.91
C VAL A 212 -23.43 -9.46 -16.93
N ALA A 213 -23.33 -10.47 -17.81
CA ALA A 213 -24.32 -10.71 -18.85
C ALA A 213 -25.72 -10.97 -18.29
N ARG A 214 -25.83 -11.73 -17.20
CA ARG A 214 -27.10 -11.94 -16.46
C ARG A 214 -27.67 -10.64 -15.91
N ILE A 215 -26.83 -9.79 -15.29
CA ILE A 215 -27.29 -8.50 -14.74
C ILE A 215 -27.76 -7.57 -15.88
N GLN A 216 -27.01 -7.48 -16.98
CA GLN A 216 -27.40 -6.70 -18.16
C GLN A 216 -28.71 -7.18 -18.78
N ALA A 217 -28.97 -8.49 -18.82
CA ALA A 217 -30.19 -9.06 -19.40
C ALA A 217 -31.49 -8.64 -18.67
N THR A 218 -31.41 -8.23 -17.39
CA THR A 218 -32.56 -7.71 -16.63
C THR A 218 -33.05 -6.35 -17.13
N GLY A 219 -32.19 -5.57 -17.81
CA GLY A 219 -32.45 -4.16 -18.17
C GLY A 219 -31.76 -3.13 -17.26
N ALA A 220 -30.82 -3.53 -16.40
CA ALA A 220 -30.09 -2.66 -15.48
C ALA A 220 -29.30 -1.52 -16.17
N ASP A 221 -29.42 -0.29 -15.66
CA ASP A 221 -28.58 0.85 -16.08
C ASP A 221 -27.13 0.71 -15.62
N ILE A 222 -26.92 0.05 -14.48
CA ILE A 222 -25.63 -0.08 -13.80
C ILE A 222 -25.50 -1.48 -13.19
N VAL A 223 -24.37 -2.14 -13.48
CA VAL A 223 -24.01 -3.45 -12.91
C VAL A 223 -23.30 -3.24 -11.56
N LYS A 224 -23.73 -3.89 -10.48
CA LYS A 224 -23.02 -3.89 -9.18
C LYS A 224 -22.66 -5.31 -8.76
N ILE A 225 -21.37 -5.62 -8.69
CA ILE A 225 -20.89 -6.95 -8.23
C ILE A 225 -19.95 -6.74 -7.04
N ALA A 226 -20.37 -7.25 -5.88
CA ALA A 226 -19.57 -7.33 -4.67
C ALA A 226 -19.12 -8.78 -4.45
N THR A 227 -17.85 -8.98 -4.15
CA THR A 227 -17.23 -10.30 -3.93
C THR A 227 -16.36 -10.28 -2.67
N THR A 228 -15.89 -11.42 -2.16
CA THR A 228 -14.93 -11.47 -1.04
C THR A 228 -13.53 -11.82 -1.54
N ALA A 229 -12.50 -11.13 -1.04
CA ALA A 229 -11.11 -11.52 -1.26
C ALA A 229 -10.71 -12.62 -0.29
N VAL A 230 -10.47 -13.82 -0.79
CA VAL A 230 -9.74 -14.87 -0.06
C VAL A 230 -8.25 -14.53 -0.12
N GLU A 231 -7.78 -14.14 -1.30
CA GLU A 231 -6.42 -13.68 -1.59
C GLU A 231 -6.43 -12.28 -2.23
N ILE A 232 -5.36 -11.50 -2.04
CA ILE A 232 -5.24 -10.18 -2.69
C ILE A 232 -5.17 -10.28 -4.22
N THR A 233 -4.77 -11.43 -4.76
CA THR A 233 -4.81 -11.71 -6.21
C THR A 233 -6.22 -11.86 -6.78
N ASP A 234 -7.25 -11.95 -5.93
CA ASP A 234 -8.64 -12.02 -6.37
C ASP A 234 -9.10 -10.73 -7.04
N VAL A 235 -8.60 -9.57 -6.59
CA VAL A 235 -9.00 -8.27 -7.12
C VAL A 235 -8.61 -8.09 -8.59
N ALA A 236 -7.55 -8.75 -9.06
CA ALA A 236 -7.17 -8.74 -10.47
C ALA A 236 -8.29 -9.26 -11.40
N ARG A 237 -9.09 -10.24 -10.95
CA ARG A 237 -10.24 -10.76 -11.72
C ARG A 237 -11.36 -9.72 -11.82
N MET A 238 -11.59 -8.96 -10.74
CA MET A 238 -12.53 -7.84 -10.75
C MET A 238 -12.06 -6.70 -11.65
N PHE A 239 -10.79 -6.28 -11.55
CA PHE A 239 -10.20 -5.26 -12.43
C PHE A 239 -10.27 -5.66 -13.91
N GLN A 240 -9.98 -6.93 -14.23
CA GLN A 240 -10.08 -7.43 -15.61
C GLN A 240 -11.51 -7.30 -16.16
N ILE A 241 -12.54 -7.61 -15.37
CA ILE A 241 -13.94 -7.49 -15.80
C ILE A 241 -14.37 -6.03 -15.93
N MET A 242 -14.03 -5.17 -14.95
CA MET A 242 -14.36 -3.73 -15.03
C MET A 242 -13.74 -3.05 -16.25
N ALA A 243 -12.45 -3.30 -16.50
CA ALA A 243 -11.70 -2.63 -17.59
C ALA A 243 -12.18 -2.99 -19.01
N HIS A 244 -12.98 -4.04 -19.17
CA HIS A 244 -13.60 -4.44 -20.45
C HIS A 244 -15.11 -4.17 -20.49
N SER A 245 -15.74 -3.75 -19.39
CA SER A 245 -17.18 -3.49 -19.33
C SER A 245 -17.57 -2.33 -20.25
N GLN A 246 -18.56 -2.57 -21.11
CA GLN A 246 -19.15 -1.54 -21.98
C GLN A 246 -20.37 -0.85 -21.33
N VAL A 247 -20.68 -1.18 -20.08
CA VAL A 247 -21.74 -0.57 -19.26
C VAL A 247 -21.18 -0.04 -17.93
N PRO A 248 -21.82 0.96 -17.30
CA PRO A 248 -21.45 1.43 -15.97
C PRO A 248 -21.37 0.28 -14.96
N PHE A 249 -20.23 0.18 -14.26
CA PHE A 249 -19.90 -0.99 -13.44
C PHE A 249 -19.38 -0.61 -12.06
N ILE A 250 -19.92 -1.22 -11.01
CA ILE A 250 -19.54 -1.05 -9.60
C ILE A 250 -18.94 -2.39 -9.13
N GLY A 251 -17.63 -2.56 -9.35
CA GLY A 251 -16.90 -3.78 -9.04
C GLY A 251 -16.09 -3.65 -7.78
N LEU A 252 -16.47 -4.40 -6.74
CA LEU A 252 -15.90 -4.27 -5.40
C LEU A 252 -15.54 -5.63 -4.82
N VAL A 253 -14.45 -5.65 -4.06
CA VAL A 253 -13.98 -6.83 -3.35
C VAL A 253 -13.85 -6.49 -1.87
N MET A 254 -14.48 -7.31 -1.03
CA MET A 254 -14.66 -7.11 0.41
C MET A 254 -13.52 -7.72 1.23
N GLY A 255 -13.35 -7.21 2.43
CA GLY A 255 -12.26 -7.55 3.35
C GLY A 255 -10.96 -6.82 3.02
N ASP A 256 -9.99 -6.88 3.94
CA ASP A 256 -8.78 -6.05 3.89
C ASP A 256 -7.89 -6.34 2.66
N ARG A 257 -7.88 -7.59 2.20
CA ARG A 257 -7.23 -8.01 0.94
C ARG A 257 -7.90 -7.41 -0.30
N GLY A 258 -9.20 -7.10 -0.19
CA GLY A 258 -10.00 -6.45 -1.22
C GLY A 258 -9.85 -4.93 -1.27
N LEU A 259 -9.18 -4.29 -0.29
CA LEU A 259 -9.08 -2.83 -0.15
C LEU A 259 -8.67 -2.11 -1.45
N ILE A 260 -7.71 -2.67 -2.20
CA ILE A 260 -7.23 -2.06 -3.44
C ILE A 260 -8.32 -1.96 -4.52
N SER A 261 -9.38 -2.79 -4.48
CA SER A 261 -10.55 -2.66 -5.36
C SER A 261 -11.23 -1.30 -5.20
N ARG A 262 -11.40 -0.87 -3.95
CA ARG A 262 -12.13 0.35 -3.56
C ARG A 262 -11.36 1.63 -3.88
N ILE A 263 -10.05 1.52 -4.08
CA ILE A 263 -9.15 2.64 -4.42
C ILE A 263 -8.89 2.69 -5.93
N LEU A 264 -8.47 1.56 -6.52
CA LEU A 264 -8.01 1.49 -7.90
C LEU A 264 -9.14 1.28 -8.92
N CYS A 265 -10.39 1.13 -8.49
CA CYS A 265 -11.56 1.23 -9.38
C CYS A 265 -11.53 2.51 -10.23
N ALA A 266 -11.03 3.64 -9.70
CA ALA A 266 -10.85 4.89 -10.44
C ALA A 266 -9.84 4.84 -11.59
N LYS A 267 -8.95 3.83 -11.59
CA LYS A 267 -8.03 3.52 -12.70
C LYS A 267 -8.63 2.47 -13.65
N PHE A 268 -9.35 1.48 -13.12
CA PHE A 268 -9.85 0.32 -13.87
C PHE A 268 -11.34 0.41 -14.26
N GLY A 269 -11.87 1.63 -14.50
CA GLY A 269 -13.19 1.83 -15.10
C GLY A 269 -14.41 1.71 -14.18
N GLY A 270 -14.22 1.67 -12.85
CA GLY A 270 -15.31 1.58 -11.89
C GLY A 270 -16.12 2.89 -11.80
N TYR A 271 -17.45 2.81 -11.94
CA TYR A 271 -18.38 3.94 -11.88
C TYR A 271 -18.43 4.59 -10.49
N LEU A 272 -18.33 3.79 -9.43
CA LEU A 272 -18.55 4.23 -8.05
C LEU A 272 -17.78 3.35 -7.05
N THR A 273 -17.30 3.97 -5.98
CA THR A 273 -16.76 3.31 -4.78
C THR A 273 -17.48 3.79 -3.52
N PHE A 274 -17.29 3.10 -2.40
CA PHE A 274 -17.89 3.44 -1.10
C PHE A 274 -16.82 3.80 -0.08
N GLY A 275 -17.00 4.94 0.59
CA GLY A 275 -16.20 5.36 1.74
C GLY A 275 -17.09 5.65 2.95
N THR A 276 -16.68 5.23 4.15
CA THR A 276 -17.45 5.52 5.38
C THR A 276 -17.23 6.95 5.87
N LEU A 277 -18.16 7.49 6.65
CA LEU A 277 -17.95 8.77 7.35
C LEU A 277 -16.81 8.67 8.37
N GLU A 278 -16.83 7.60 9.16
CA GLU A 278 -16.02 7.40 10.36
C GLU A 278 -15.50 5.95 10.37
N SER A 279 -14.34 5.72 10.97
CA SER A 279 -13.71 4.39 11.00
C SER A 279 -14.53 3.41 11.85
N GLY A 280 -14.79 2.21 11.30
CA GLY A 280 -15.58 1.17 11.96
C GLY A 280 -17.08 1.21 11.66
N VAL A 281 -17.62 2.34 11.17
CA VAL A 281 -19.03 2.45 10.73
C VAL A 281 -19.15 1.96 9.27
N VAL A 282 -18.95 0.66 9.06
CA VAL A 282 -18.86 0.02 7.73
C VAL A 282 -20.18 -0.65 7.32
N SER A 283 -20.62 -0.44 6.07
CA SER A 283 -21.73 -1.18 5.45
C SER A 283 -21.28 -2.48 4.75
N ALA A 284 -19.97 -2.63 4.51
CA ALA A 284 -19.35 -3.85 4.01
C ALA A 284 -17.87 -3.94 4.45
N PRO A 285 -17.31 -5.15 4.70
CA PRO A 285 -15.93 -5.30 5.18
C PRO A 285 -14.87 -4.67 4.26
N GLY A 286 -13.84 -4.07 4.86
CA GLY A 286 -12.71 -3.46 4.15
C GLY A 286 -13.01 -2.13 3.45
N GLN A 287 -14.06 -1.39 3.85
CA GLN A 287 -14.29 -0.02 3.39
C GLN A 287 -13.30 0.96 4.07
N PRO A 288 -12.58 1.81 3.31
CA PRO A 288 -11.86 2.96 3.86
C PRO A 288 -12.84 4.09 4.23
N THR A 289 -12.38 5.11 4.95
CA THR A 289 -13.18 6.33 5.12
C THR A 289 -13.19 7.16 3.83
N ILE A 290 -14.20 8.02 3.65
CA ILE A 290 -14.19 9.02 2.58
C ILE A 290 -12.97 9.94 2.65
N LYS A 291 -12.52 10.27 3.87
CA LYS A 291 -11.31 11.05 4.10
C LYS A 291 -10.07 10.33 3.58
N ASP A 292 -9.94 9.03 3.82
CA ASP A 292 -8.81 8.25 3.29
C ASP A 292 -8.84 8.19 1.75
N LEU A 293 -10.02 8.02 1.15
CA LEU A 293 -10.16 8.05 -0.31
C LEU A 293 -9.72 9.40 -0.90
N LEU A 294 -10.13 10.52 -0.32
CA LEU A 294 -9.84 11.87 -0.82
C LEU A 294 -8.42 12.35 -0.49
N ASP A 295 -7.98 12.23 0.76
CA ASP A 295 -6.75 12.85 1.27
C ASP A 295 -5.56 11.89 1.24
N LEU A 296 -5.75 10.63 1.67
CA LEU A 296 -4.68 9.63 1.78
C LEU A 296 -4.34 9.00 0.43
N TYR A 297 -5.34 8.55 -0.33
CA TYR A 297 -5.14 7.90 -1.63
C TYR A 297 -5.28 8.86 -2.81
N ASN A 298 -5.64 10.13 -2.56
CA ASN A 298 -5.85 11.16 -3.58
C ASN A 298 -6.73 10.67 -4.75
N ILE A 299 -7.82 9.93 -4.48
CA ILE A 299 -8.54 9.15 -5.52
C ILE A 299 -9.01 10.00 -6.71
N ARG A 300 -9.29 11.30 -6.52
CA ARG A 300 -9.65 12.24 -7.60
C ARG A 300 -8.53 12.47 -8.63
N GLN A 301 -7.29 12.13 -8.30
CA GLN A 301 -6.09 12.25 -9.14
C GLN A 301 -5.65 10.90 -9.75
N VAL A 302 -6.24 9.79 -9.33
CA VAL A 302 -6.04 8.46 -9.92
C VAL A 302 -6.81 8.39 -11.23
N GLY A 303 -6.18 7.94 -12.31
CA GLY A 303 -6.81 7.73 -13.61
C GLY A 303 -6.22 6.52 -14.33
N PRO A 304 -6.63 6.26 -15.60
CA PRO A 304 -6.22 5.09 -16.35
C PRO A 304 -4.70 4.92 -16.47
N ASP A 305 -3.94 6.00 -16.65
CA ASP A 305 -2.47 5.96 -16.80
C ASP A 305 -1.70 5.89 -15.46
N THR A 306 -2.32 6.28 -14.35
CA THR A 306 -1.68 6.39 -13.02
C THR A 306 -0.96 5.09 -12.64
N LYS A 307 0.26 5.20 -12.13
CA LYS A 307 1.10 4.06 -11.77
C LYS A 307 0.89 3.66 -10.32
N VAL A 308 0.68 2.36 -10.12
CA VAL A 308 0.40 1.76 -8.82
C VAL A 308 1.72 1.36 -8.16
N TYR A 309 1.86 1.80 -6.93
CA TYR A 309 2.93 1.44 -6.01
C TYR A 309 2.31 0.89 -4.72
N GLY A 310 3.10 0.26 -3.86
CA GLY A 310 2.57 -0.10 -2.54
C GLY A 310 3.55 -0.78 -1.60
N ILE A 311 3.09 -0.91 -0.36
CA ILE A 311 3.78 -1.59 0.72
C ILE A 311 3.20 -3.01 0.85
N ILE A 312 4.02 -4.03 0.58
CA ILE A 312 3.70 -5.46 0.70
C ILE A 312 3.88 -5.90 2.16
N GLY A 313 2.84 -6.45 2.78
CA GLY A 313 2.90 -6.83 4.19
C GLY A 313 1.82 -7.77 4.71
N LYS A 314 2.07 -8.34 5.89
CA LYS A 314 1.14 -9.18 6.67
C LYS A 314 1.55 -9.22 8.16
N PRO A 315 0.97 -8.38 9.05
CA PRO A 315 0.04 -7.29 8.77
C PRO A 315 0.73 -6.11 8.03
N VAL A 316 -0.06 -5.15 7.54
CA VAL A 316 0.46 -4.04 6.71
C VAL A 316 -0.10 -2.65 7.07
N GLY A 317 -1.33 -2.56 7.61
CA GLY A 317 -2.05 -1.29 7.82
C GLY A 317 -1.42 -0.30 8.82
N HIS A 318 -0.40 -0.72 9.59
CA HIS A 318 0.35 0.17 10.48
C HIS A 318 1.39 1.02 9.75
N SER A 319 1.75 0.69 8.49
CA SER A 319 2.76 1.42 7.74
C SER A 319 2.33 2.84 7.40
N LYS A 320 3.22 3.81 7.63
CA LYS A 320 3.04 5.22 7.24
C LYS A 320 3.38 5.49 5.78
N SER A 321 3.90 4.50 5.04
CA SER A 321 4.35 4.67 3.64
C SER A 321 3.27 5.25 2.70
N PRO A 322 1.99 4.82 2.70
CA PRO A 322 0.98 5.41 1.82
C PRO A 322 0.76 6.91 2.07
N ILE A 323 0.75 7.34 3.33
CA ILE A 323 0.62 8.76 3.73
C ILE A 323 1.79 9.56 3.15
N LEU A 324 3.00 9.02 3.31
CA LEU A 324 4.25 9.67 2.93
C LEU A 324 4.39 9.79 1.40
N PHE A 325 4.16 8.69 0.66
CA PHE A 325 4.34 8.66 -0.78
C PHE A 325 3.22 9.39 -1.54
N ASN A 326 1.96 9.26 -1.14
CA ASN A 326 0.85 9.89 -1.87
C ASN A 326 0.88 11.42 -1.78
N GLU A 327 1.17 11.99 -0.62
CA GLU A 327 1.29 13.44 -0.47
C GLU A 327 2.51 14.00 -1.22
N ALA A 328 3.62 13.25 -1.30
CA ALA A 328 4.78 13.67 -2.09
C ALA A 328 4.59 13.51 -3.60
N PHE A 329 3.96 12.42 -4.07
CA PHE A 329 3.59 12.25 -5.49
C PHE A 329 2.72 13.42 -5.95
N LYS A 330 1.67 13.73 -5.19
CA LYS A 330 0.80 14.92 -5.33
C LYS A 330 1.61 16.23 -5.33
N SER A 331 2.53 16.42 -4.37
CA SER A 331 3.32 17.67 -4.27
C SER A 331 4.25 17.95 -5.44
N VAL A 332 4.72 16.92 -6.15
CA VAL A 332 5.59 17.05 -7.34
C VAL A 332 4.85 16.84 -8.66
N GLY A 333 3.53 16.59 -8.62
CA GLY A 333 2.73 16.28 -9.81
C GLY A 333 3.02 14.92 -10.45
N PHE A 334 3.59 13.97 -9.70
CA PHE A 334 3.88 12.62 -10.20
C PHE A 334 2.62 11.76 -10.28
N ASP A 335 2.39 11.11 -11.42
CA ASP A 335 1.17 10.31 -11.67
C ASP A 335 1.25 8.90 -11.08
N GLY A 336 1.36 8.85 -9.74
CA GLY A 336 1.45 7.62 -8.97
C GLY A 336 0.45 7.57 -7.80
N VAL A 337 0.02 6.37 -7.45
CA VAL A 337 -0.74 6.08 -6.22
C VAL A 337 -0.09 4.92 -5.48
N TYR A 338 0.09 5.10 -4.17
CA TYR A 338 0.72 4.17 -3.26
C TYR A 338 -0.32 3.57 -2.30
N VAL A 339 -0.46 2.25 -2.28
CA VAL A 339 -1.50 1.54 -1.50
C VAL A 339 -0.91 0.53 -0.51
N PHE A 340 -1.73 0.11 0.45
CA PHE A 340 -1.45 -1.09 1.25
C PHE A 340 -1.68 -2.35 0.42
N LEU A 341 -0.75 -3.31 0.50
CA LEU A 341 -0.84 -4.61 -0.17
C LEU A 341 -0.75 -5.70 0.91
N LEU A 342 -1.90 -6.20 1.36
CA LEU A 342 -1.97 -7.32 2.30
C LEU A 342 -1.73 -8.62 1.52
N VAL A 343 -0.51 -9.17 1.59
CA VAL A 343 -0.06 -10.29 0.75
C VAL A 343 0.22 -11.53 1.60
N ASP A 344 -0.33 -12.66 1.18
CA ASP A 344 -0.10 -13.97 1.78
C ASP A 344 0.90 -14.80 0.98
N ASP A 345 0.69 -14.97 -0.34
CA ASP A 345 1.66 -15.54 -1.30
C ASP A 345 2.27 -14.45 -2.18
N LEU A 346 3.56 -14.17 -1.97
CA LEU A 346 4.30 -13.17 -2.74
C LEU A 346 4.57 -13.60 -4.19
N ALA A 347 4.85 -14.88 -4.45
CA ALA A 347 5.17 -15.37 -5.78
C ALA A 347 3.92 -15.32 -6.68
N ASN A 348 2.75 -15.67 -6.12
CA ASN A 348 1.47 -15.49 -6.78
C ASN A 348 1.14 -14.00 -6.96
N PHE A 349 1.32 -13.15 -5.94
CA PHE A 349 1.09 -11.71 -6.03
C PHE A 349 1.89 -11.05 -7.16
N LEU A 350 3.21 -11.26 -7.20
CA LEU A 350 4.08 -10.65 -8.22
C LEU A 350 3.81 -11.22 -9.63
N ARG A 351 3.36 -12.48 -9.74
CA ARG A 351 2.92 -13.07 -11.01
C ARG A 351 1.62 -12.40 -11.51
N THR A 352 0.62 -12.28 -10.64
CA THR A 352 -0.69 -11.69 -10.98
C THR A 352 -0.58 -10.21 -11.33
N TYR A 353 0.16 -9.43 -10.54
CA TYR A 353 0.27 -7.98 -10.72
C TYR A 353 1.51 -7.58 -11.54
N SER A 354 1.85 -8.36 -12.58
CA SER A 354 3.06 -8.17 -13.40
C SER A 354 2.93 -7.19 -14.57
N SER A 355 1.84 -6.40 -14.65
CA SER A 355 1.61 -5.42 -15.74
C SER A 355 2.42 -4.13 -15.57
N THR A 356 2.46 -3.31 -16.62
CA THR A 356 3.04 -1.96 -16.63
C THR A 356 2.25 -0.91 -15.83
N ASP A 357 1.25 -1.35 -15.06
CA ASP A 357 0.51 -0.53 -14.10
C ASP A 357 1.13 -0.58 -12.71
N PHE A 358 1.64 -1.74 -12.30
CA PHE A 358 2.19 -1.99 -10.98
C PHE A 358 3.71 -1.85 -11.05
N VAL A 359 4.21 -0.64 -10.79
CA VAL A 359 5.55 -0.24 -11.23
C VAL A 359 6.61 -0.47 -10.16
N GLY A 360 6.30 -0.33 -8.87
CA GLY A 360 7.27 -0.54 -7.80
C GLY A 360 6.64 -0.85 -6.44
N PHE A 361 7.36 -1.65 -5.65
CA PHE A 361 6.90 -2.11 -4.35
C PHE A 361 7.97 -1.94 -3.28
N SER A 362 7.53 -1.70 -2.06
CA SER A 362 8.30 -1.82 -0.83
C SER A 362 7.76 -3.00 -0.01
N PHE A 363 8.50 -3.47 1.00
CA PHE A 363 8.08 -4.59 1.86
C PHE A 363 8.09 -4.17 3.33
N VAL A 364 7.28 -4.80 4.18
CA VAL A 364 7.55 -4.83 5.63
C VAL A 364 8.44 -6.02 5.98
N HIS A 365 9.27 -5.78 6.98
CA HIS A 365 10.44 -6.57 7.34
C HIS A 365 10.27 -8.10 7.32
N LYS A 366 9.15 -8.57 7.87
CA LYS A 366 8.90 -9.99 8.18
C LYS A 366 8.75 -10.89 6.95
N ILE A 367 8.39 -10.34 5.78
CA ILE A 367 8.16 -11.13 4.55
C ILE A 367 9.48 -11.62 3.92
N LEU A 368 10.60 -10.92 4.19
CA LEU A 368 11.90 -11.21 3.57
C LEU A 368 12.74 -12.26 4.32
N GLU A 369 12.20 -12.93 5.34
CA GLU A 369 12.91 -14.02 6.05
C GLU A 369 12.86 -15.38 5.31
N GLU A 370 12.04 -15.54 4.26
CA GLU A 370 12.00 -16.78 3.47
C GLU A 370 12.97 -16.77 2.27
N PRO A 371 13.85 -17.79 2.09
CA PRO A 371 14.84 -17.81 1.01
C PRO A 371 14.26 -17.76 -0.42
N LEU A 372 13.10 -18.37 -0.63
CA LEU A 372 12.39 -18.38 -1.92
C LEU A 372 11.91 -16.99 -2.33
N THR A 373 11.52 -16.14 -1.36
CA THR A 373 11.11 -14.75 -1.59
C THR A 373 12.23 -13.94 -2.23
N MET A 374 13.45 -13.98 -1.67
CA MET A 374 14.60 -13.23 -2.23
C MET A 374 14.95 -13.69 -3.65
N GLN A 375 14.92 -15.00 -3.93
CA GLN A 375 15.26 -15.53 -5.25
C GLN A 375 14.24 -15.14 -6.33
N TYR A 376 12.95 -15.12 -6.00
CA TYR A 376 11.91 -14.62 -6.90
C TYR A 376 11.96 -13.09 -7.06
N ALA A 377 12.12 -12.35 -5.96
CA ALA A 377 12.25 -10.89 -5.99
C ALA A 377 13.39 -10.45 -6.91
N ALA A 378 14.62 -10.94 -6.68
CA ALA A 378 15.79 -10.62 -7.49
C ALA A 378 15.62 -10.95 -8.99
N THR A 379 14.85 -11.98 -9.32
CA THR A 379 14.55 -12.34 -10.71
C THR A 379 13.56 -11.36 -11.37
N LEU A 380 12.59 -10.85 -10.60
CA LEU A 380 11.54 -9.94 -11.08
C LEU A 380 11.94 -8.46 -11.02
N SER A 381 12.89 -8.07 -10.15
CA SER A 381 13.43 -6.70 -10.02
C SER A 381 14.07 -6.12 -11.28
N ARG A 382 14.28 -6.93 -12.34
CA ARG A 382 14.73 -6.45 -13.66
C ARG A 382 13.59 -6.00 -14.60
N LYS A 383 12.33 -6.26 -14.26
CA LYS A 383 11.15 -5.81 -15.02
C LYS A 383 10.28 -4.82 -14.26
N MET A 384 10.13 -5.04 -12.96
CA MET A 384 9.38 -4.18 -12.04
C MET A 384 10.37 -3.50 -11.11
N LYS A 385 10.12 -2.27 -10.65
CA LYS A 385 10.95 -1.59 -9.63
C LYS A 385 10.66 -2.17 -8.23
N ILE A 386 10.80 -3.49 -8.09
CA ILE A 386 10.73 -4.20 -6.82
C ILE A 386 11.93 -3.77 -6.00
N MET A 387 11.68 -2.89 -5.03
CA MET A 387 12.60 -2.58 -3.97
C MET A 387 12.30 -3.50 -2.79
N GLU A 388 12.90 -4.68 -2.86
CA GLU A 388 13.32 -5.43 -1.68
C GLU A 388 14.00 -4.45 -0.69
N LEU A 389 13.88 -4.68 0.62
CA LEU A 389 14.34 -3.74 1.65
C LEU A 389 15.86 -3.64 1.79
N THR A 390 16.61 -4.11 0.79
CA THR A 390 18.06 -4.01 0.60
C THR A 390 18.60 -2.57 0.54
N ILE A 391 17.75 -1.53 0.65
CA ILE A 391 18.14 -0.12 0.86
C ILE A 391 18.15 0.30 2.35
N ASP A 392 17.61 -0.52 3.27
CA ASP A 392 17.51 -0.22 4.72
C ASP A 392 18.82 0.31 5.33
N TYR A 393 19.95 -0.32 4.99
CA TYR A 393 21.23 0.05 5.60
C TYR A 393 21.70 1.44 5.18
N VAL A 394 21.38 1.92 3.97
CA VAL A 394 21.82 3.25 3.51
C VAL A 394 21.17 4.34 4.36
N GLY A 395 19.87 4.20 4.66
CA GLY A 395 19.17 5.14 5.54
C GLY A 395 19.74 5.19 6.95
N ALA A 396 19.91 4.02 7.58
CA ALA A 396 20.44 3.93 8.94
C ALA A 396 21.92 4.37 9.04
N ILE A 397 22.77 3.86 8.14
CA ILE A 397 24.21 4.15 8.15
C ILE A 397 24.46 5.63 7.84
N SER A 398 23.73 6.26 6.91
CA SER A 398 23.87 7.70 6.69
C SER A 398 23.44 8.53 7.91
N ALA A 399 22.32 8.20 8.55
CA ALA A 399 21.89 8.92 9.77
C ALA A 399 22.93 8.80 10.92
N ILE A 400 23.52 7.62 11.08
CA ILE A 400 24.60 7.38 12.05
C ILE A 400 25.88 8.13 11.65
N GLU A 401 26.29 8.09 10.37
CA GLU A 401 27.48 8.81 9.91
C GLU A 401 27.33 10.33 10.03
N ASP A 402 26.17 10.89 9.70
CA ASP A 402 25.87 12.32 9.82
C ASP A 402 25.98 12.76 11.28
N ARG A 403 25.37 12.03 12.23
CA ARG A 403 25.45 12.36 13.67
C ARG A 403 26.83 12.17 14.28
N LEU A 404 27.65 11.27 13.75
CA LEU A 404 29.07 11.19 14.13
C LEU A 404 29.87 12.37 13.58
N ARG A 405 29.59 12.85 12.35
CA ARG A 405 30.26 14.02 11.77
C ARG A 405 29.90 15.32 12.48
N ASP A 406 28.63 15.51 12.86
CA ASP A 406 28.17 16.64 13.70
C ASP A 406 29.02 16.78 14.98
N ARG A 407 29.29 15.65 15.66
CA ARG A 407 30.05 15.61 16.92
C ARG A 407 31.54 15.93 16.77
N HIS A 408 32.09 15.83 15.56
CA HIS A 408 33.52 15.99 15.28
C HIS A 408 33.89 17.29 14.54
N ASN A 409 32.97 18.27 14.44
CA ASN A 409 33.21 19.58 13.82
C ASN A 409 33.80 19.52 12.39
N GLY A 410 33.30 18.57 11.57
CA GLY A 410 33.43 18.66 10.11
C GLY A 410 34.84 18.44 9.55
N ASP A 411 35.62 17.50 10.09
CA ASP A 411 36.80 17.00 9.35
C ASP A 411 36.36 16.40 8.01
N GLY A 412 36.79 17.03 6.92
CA GLY A 412 36.34 16.79 5.54
C GLY A 412 36.89 15.52 4.90
N THR A 413 37.27 14.53 5.70
CA THR A 413 37.87 13.28 5.23
C THR A 413 36.84 12.39 4.52
N ALA A 414 37.26 11.85 3.37
CA ALA A 414 36.47 10.92 2.55
C ALA A 414 36.29 9.51 3.18
N VAL A 415 36.81 9.31 4.39
CA VAL A 415 36.70 8.07 5.16
C VAL A 415 35.38 8.07 5.94
N SER A 416 34.83 6.89 6.24
CA SER A 416 33.66 6.77 7.11
C SER A 416 34.03 7.00 8.59
N PRO A 417 33.21 7.71 9.39
CA PRO A 417 33.38 7.78 10.84
C PRO A 417 33.07 6.46 11.57
N LEU A 418 32.66 5.40 10.84
CA LEU A 418 32.52 4.03 11.31
C LEU A 418 33.81 3.20 11.15
N ALA A 419 34.74 3.64 10.29
CA ALA A 419 35.92 2.87 9.94
C ALA A 419 36.77 2.54 11.19
N GLY A 420 37.02 1.26 11.42
CA GLY A 420 37.79 0.76 12.56
C GLY A 420 37.05 0.68 13.90
N LYS A 421 35.89 1.33 14.09
CA LYS A 421 35.13 1.28 15.36
C LYS A 421 34.43 -0.06 15.57
N VAL A 422 34.23 -0.47 16.82
CA VAL A 422 33.25 -1.54 17.15
C VAL A 422 31.82 -1.05 16.94
N PHE A 423 31.03 -1.84 16.20
CA PHE A 423 29.63 -1.60 15.87
C PHE A 423 28.80 -2.82 16.29
N VAL A 424 28.06 -2.71 17.39
CA VAL A 424 27.29 -3.79 18.00
C VAL A 424 25.86 -3.75 17.50
N VAL A 425 25.45 -4.79 16.77
CA VAL A 425 24.10 -4.95 16.23
C VAL A 425 23.31 -5.88 17.15
N ILE A 426 22.22 -5.38 17.74
CA ILE A 426 21.27 -6.22 18.48
C ILE A 426 20.22 -6.74 17.49
N GLY A 427 20.17 -8.06 17.32
CA GLY A 427 19.23 -8.78 16.47
C GLY A 427 19.85 -9.33 15.19
N ALA A 428 19.45 -10.56 14.83
CA ALA A 428 19.84 -11.25 13.58
C ALA A 428 18.67 -11.47 12.59
N GLY A 429 17.62 -10.65 12.71
CA GLY A 429 16.60 -10.48 11.67
C GLY A 429 17.15 -9.66 10.49
N GLY A 430 16.40 -9.53 9.40
CA GLY A 430 16.90 -8.87 8.19
C GLY A 430 17.41 -7.42 8.39
N ALA A 431 16.88 -6.65 9.35
CA ALA A 431 17.34 -5.29 9.64
C ALA A 431 18.73 -5.32 10.29
N GLY A 432 18.95 -6.27 11.20
CA GLY A 432 20.27 -6.61 11.71
C GLY A 432 21.22 -7.05 10.61
N LYS A 433 20.78 -7.91 9.68
CA LYS A 433 21.58 -8.29 8.49
C LYS A 433 21.97 -7.08 7.64
N ALA A 434 21.03 -6.18 7.39
CA ALA A 434 21.26 -4.97 6.59
C ALA A 434 22.24 -4.01 7.28
N LEU A 435 21.98 -3.61 8.53
CA LEU A 435 22.89 -2.72 9.28
C LEU A 435 24.28 -3.35 9.48
N ALA A 436 24.36 -4.66 9.76
CA ALA A 436 25.63 -5.37 9.89
C ALA A 436 26.45 -5.33 8.59
N TYR A 437 25.80 -5.59 7.44
CA TYR A 437 26.45 -5.47 6.13
C TYR A 437 26.89 -4.04 5.84
N GLY A 438 26.02 -3.05 6.05
CA GLY A 438 26.32 -1.65 5.82
C GLY A 438 27.47 -1.11 6.69
N ALA A 439 27.48 -1.45 7.97
CA ALA A 439 28.58 -1.11 8.87
C ALA A 439 29.89 -1.79 8.44
N LYS A 440 29.82 -3.03 7.96
CA LYS A 440 30.98 -3.77 7.44
C LYS A 440 31.55 -3.13 6.17
N GLU A 441 30.71 -2.71 5.22
CA GLU A 441 31.15 -1.98 4.02
C GLU A 441 31.81 -0.64 4.35
N LYS A 442 31.35 0.04 5.42
CA LYS A 442 32.01 1.25 5.94
C LYS A 442 33.27 0.98 6.77
N GLY A 443 33.69 -0.28 6.91
CA GLY A 443 34.94 -0.67 7.57
C GLY A 443 34.86 -0.82 9.08
N ALA A 444 33.67 -0.98 9.67
CA ALA A 444 33.51 -1.24 11.10
C ALA A 444 33.90 -2.68 11.50
N ARG A 445 34.27 -2.86 12.77
CA ARG A 445 34.34 -4.16 13.44
C ARG A 445 32.95 -4.51 13.97
N VAL A 446 32.22 -5.31 13.21
CA VAL A 446 30.80 -5.60 13.50
C VAL A 446 30.67 -6.79 14.45
N VAL A 447 29.83 -6.64 15.47
CA VAL A 447 29.53 -7.65 16.50
C VAL A 447 28.03 -7.89 16.51
N ILE A 448 27.57 -9.14 16.44
CA ILE A 448 26.15 -9.48 16.43
C ILE A 448 25.74 -10.05 17.79
N ALA A 449 24.86 -9.33 18.51
CA ALA A 449 24.23 -9.80 19.75
C ALA A 449 22.80 -10.30 19.44
N ASN A 450 22.47 -11.55 19.76
CA ASN A 450 21.12 -12.07 19.51
C ASN A 450 20.64 -13.06 20.58
N ARG A 451 19.31 -13.15 20.78
CA ARG A 451 18.68 -14.10 21.71
C ARG A 451 18.90 -15.56 21.30
N THR A 452 18.97 -15.83 20.00
CA THR A 452 19.35 -17.14 19.44
C THR A 452 20.77 -17.04 18.90
N TYR A 453 21.74 -17.57 19.65
CA TYR A 453 23.17 -17.41 19.35
C TYR A 453 23.53 -17.89 17.93
N ASP A 454 23.00 -19.02 17.48
CA ASP A 454 23.30 -19.53 16.13
C ASP A 454 22.91 -18.56 15.01
N ARG A 455 21.80 -17.83 15.13
CA ARG A 455 21.44 -16.78 14.14
C ARG A 455 22.40 -15.59 14.16
N ALA A 456 23.04 -15.29 15.31
CA ALA A 456 24.11 -14.29 15.36
C ALA A 456 25.39 -14.82 14.70
N ARG A 457 25.78 -16.06 15.02
CA ARG A 457 26.94 -16.75 14.44
C ARG A 457 26.83 -16.88 12.91
N GLU A 458 25.69 -17.34 12.40
CA GLU A 458 25.40 -17.41 10.96
C GLU A 458 25.57 -16.07 10.24
N LEU A 459 25.17 -14.95 10.87
CA LEU A 459 25.36 -13.62 10.30
C LEU A 459 26.82 -13.16 10.39
N ALA A 460 27.46 -13.35 11.55
CA ALA A 460 28.86 -13.01 11.78
C ALA A 460 29.81 -13.76 10.83
N ASP A 461 29.59 -15.07 10.63
CA ASP A 461 30.31 -15.92 9.68
C ASP A 461 30.19 -15.38 8.23
N VAL A 462 29.01 -14.87 7.84
CA VAL A 462 28.74 -14.34 6.50
C VAL A 462 29.40 -12.98 6.25
N ILE A 463 29.46 -12.09 7.25
CA ILE A 463 30.06 -10.75 7.09
C ILE A 463 31.51 -10.64 7.59
N GLY A 464 32.06 -11.70 8.19
CA GLY A 464 33.36 -11.68 8.86
C GLY A 464 33.36 -10.73 10.06
N GLY A 465 32.39 -10.87 10.95
CA GLY A 465 32.30 -10.19 12.26
C GLY A 465 32.35 -11.17 13.42
N ASP A 466 32.08 -10.68 14.63
CA ASP A 466 31.98 -11.51 15.84
C ASP A 466 30.52 -11.74 16.25
N ALA A 467 30.25 -12.76 17.08
CA ALA A 467 28.93 -13.07 17.61
C ALA A 467 28.95 -13.28 19.13
N ILE A 468 27.93 -12.77 19.83
CA ILE A 468 27.73 -12.95 21.28
C ILE A 468 26.27 -13.32 21.59
N ALA A 469 26.01 -13.98 22.72
CA ALA A 469 24.63 -14.14 23.17
C ALA A 469 24.13 -12.81 23.75
N LEU A 470 22.83 -12.53 23.60
CA LEU A 470 22.23 -11.29 24.12
C LEU A 470 22.39 -11.14 25.64
N ALA A 471 22.52 -12.24 26.39
CA ALA A 471 22.76 -12.23 27.83
C ALA A 471 24.17 -11.71 28.22
N ASP A 472 25.14 -11.79 27.31
CA ASP A 472 26.53 -11.36 27.56
C ASP A 472 26.72 -9.86 27.27
N LEU A 473 25.79 -9.24 26.53
CA LEU A 473 25.88 -7.87 26.00
C LEU A 473 26.10 -6.81 27.08
N ASP A 474 25.49 -6.95 28.26
CA ASP A 474 25.68 -6.03 29.40
C ASP A 474 27.12 -5.98 29.92
N ASN A 475 27.91 -7.03 29.65
CA ASN A 475 29.33 -7.13 30.03
C ASN A 475 30.27 -6.99 28.82
N TYR A 476 29.74 -6.72 27.62
CA TYR A 476 30.53 -6.60 26.40
C TYR A 476 31.04 -5.17 26.22
N HIS A 477 32.26 -4.90 26.69
CA HIS A 477 32.92 -3.59 26.59
C HIS A 477 34.43 -3.69 26.21
N PRO A 478 34.76 -4.24 25.02
CA PRO A 478 36.16 -4.39 24.57
C PRO A 478 36.91 -3.05 24.40
N GLU A 479 36.18 -1.95 24.18
CA GLU A 479 36.69 -0.59 24.04
C GLU A 479 35.63 0.45 24.43
N ASP A 480 36.05 1.68 24.71
CA ASP A 480 35.16 2.81 24.92
C ASP A 480 34.77 3.48 23.59
N GLY A 481 33.57 4.07 23.55
CA GLY A 481 33.10 4.86 22.41
C GLY A 481 32.54 4.03 21.26
N MET A 482 32.15 2.78 21.52
CA MET A 482 31.49 1.89 20.56
C MET A 482 30.19 2.47 19.99
N ILE A 483 29.62 1.82 18.97
CA ILE A 483 28.30 2.18 18.42
C ILE A 483 27.33 1.02 18.66
N LEU A 484 26.14 1.32 19.20
CA LEU A 484 25.07 0.35 19.40
C LEU A 484 23.96 0.56 18.35
N ALA A 485 23.41 -0.53 17.82
CA ALA A 485 22.28 -0.49 16.90
C ALA A 485 21.24 -1.56 17.28
N ASN A 486 20.13 -1.15 17.88
CA ASN A 486 18.99 -2.06 18.06
C ASN A 486 18.25 -2.26 16.74
N THR A 487 18.07 -3.52 16.34
CA THR A 487 17.27 -3.93 15.17
C THR A 487 16.18 -4.94 15.53
N THR A 488 15.91 -5.10 16.82
CA THR A 488 14.80 -5.92 17.36
C THR A 488 13.53 -5.08 17.56
N SER A 489 12.41 -5.73 17.85
CA SER A 489 11.16 -5.05 18.24
C SER A 489 11.07 -4.72 19.74
N ILE A 490 12.15 -4.86 20.50
CA ILE A 490 12.18 -4.55 21.94
C ILE A 490 12.02 -3.05 22.13
N GLY A 491 11.12 -2.62 23.03
CA GLY A 491 10.77 -1.21 23.24
C GLY A 491 9.72 -0.64 22.27
N MET A 492 9.25 -1.44 21.29
CA MET A 492 8.15 -1.06 20.39
C MET A 492 6.78 -1.17 21.09
N GLN A 493 5.83 -0.31 20.74
CA GLN A 493 4.46 -0.40 21.26
C GLN A 493 3.84 -1.81 21.02
N PRO A 494 3.13 -2.39 22.01
CA PRO A 494 2.77 -1.79 23.31
C PRO A 494 3.86 -1.89 24.39
N ASN A 495 4.94 -2.65 24.17
CA ASN A 495 5.97 -2.98 25.16
C ASN A 495 7.02 -1.86 25.33
N VAL A 496 6.57 -0.64 25.58
CA VAL A 496 7.41 0.58 25.58
C VAL A 496 8.45 0.67 26.71
N ASP A 497 8.26 -0.10 27.78
CA ASP A 497 9.13 -0.14 28.97
C ASP A 497 10.23 -1.21 28.88
N GLU A 498 10.29 -1.98 27.80
CA GLU A 498 11.39 -2.91 27.53
C GLU A 498 12.63 -2.19 26.96
N THR A 499 13.82 -2.71 27.27
CA THR A 499 15.10 -2.29 26.69
C THR A 499 15.97 -3.53 26.44
N PRO A 500 16.74 -3.62 25.35
CA PRO A 500 17.55 -4.81 25.04
C PRO A 500 18.90 -4.89 25.77
N ILE A 501 19.26 -3.84 26.53
CA ILE A 501 20.52 -3.71 27.28
C ILE A 501 20.27 -2.81 28.51
N SER A 502 21.05 -2.97 29.58
CA SER A 502 20.95 -2.10 30.76
C SER A 502 21.55 -0.72 30.53
N LYS A 503 20.96 0.30 31.18
CA LYS A 503 21.53 1.66 31.26
C LYS A 503 23.00 1.71 31.72
N HIS A 504 23.47 0.72 32.49
CA HIS A 504 24.87 0.70 32.93
C HIS A 504 25.84 0.54 31.75
N ALA A 505 25.57 -0.42 30.87
CA ALA A 505 26.44 -0.72 29.73
C ALA A 505 26.41 0.37 28.64
N LEU A 506 25.34 1.17 28.56
CA LEU A 506 25.22 2.27 27.59
C LEU A 506 26.35 3.32 27.68
N LYS A 507 27.03 3.42 28.83
CA LYS A 507 28.19 4.32 29.03
C LYS A 507 29.37 4.04 28.09
N SER A 508 29.55 2.79 27.66
CA SER A 508 30.66 2.41 26.76
C SER A 508 30.40 2.77 25.30
N TYR A 509 29.23 3.32 24.97
CA TYR A 509 28.81 3.64 23.61
C TYR A 509 28.83 5.15 23.35
N SER A 510 29.50 5.58 22.27
CA SER A 510 29.48 6.98 21.83
C SER A 510 28.17 7.34 21.13
N LEU A 511 27.53 6.37 20.47
CA LEU A 511 26.27 6.54 19.76
C LEU A 511 25.37 5.30 19.92
N VAL A 512 24.07 5.53 20.10
CA VAL A 512 23.03 4.51 20.14
C VAL A 512 21.96 4.81 19.08
N PHE A 513 21.78 3.86 18.17
CA PHE A 513 20.68 3.82 17.20
C PHE A 513 19.63 2.79 17.62
N ASP A 514 18.36 3.10 17.37
CA ASP A 514 17.24 2.18 17.55
C ASP A 514 16.34 2.18 16.31
N ALA A 515 16.16 1.02 15.67
CA ALA A 515 15.29 0.87 14.50
C ALA A 515 13.79 1.04 14.84
N VAL A 516 13.42 0.93 16.12
CA VAL A 516 12.05 1.19 16.57
C VAL A 516 11.75 2.69 16.44
N TYR A 517 10.71 3.01 15.67
CA TYR A 517 10.21 4.39 15.51
C TYR A 517 8.84 4.63 16.16
N THR A 518 8.23 3.60 16.75
CA THR A 518 6.92 3.66 17.43
C THR A 518 7.04 3.00 18.81
N PRO A 519 7.33 3.76 19.89
CA PRO A 519 7.41 5.22 19.95
C PRO A 519 8.73 5.76 19.39
N LYS A 520 8.74 7.03 18.97
CA LYS A 520 9.94 7.74 18.45
C LYS A 520 11.09 7.81 19.46
N MET A 521 10.77 7.85 20.76
CA MET A 521 11.72 7.79 21.87
C MET A 521 11.42 6.56 22.73
N THR A 522 12.07 5.44 22.39
CA THR A 522 12.05 4.20 23.17
C THR A 522 12.74 4.39 24.52
N ARG A 523 12.58 3.41 25.42
CA ARG A 523 13.35 3.35 26.66
C ARG A 523 14.85 3.33 26.41
N LEU A 524 15.31 2.56 25.41
CA LEU A 524 16.73 2.48 25.02
C LEU A 524 17.31 3.86 24.69
N LEU A 525 16.65 4.65 23.84
CA LEU A 525 17.14 5.97 23.45
C LEU A 525 17.16 6.96 24.62
N LYS A 526 16.17 6.91 25.53
CA LYS A 526 16.16 7.73 26.76
C LYS A 526 17.31 7.37 27.68
N GLU A 527 17.48 6.08 28.00
CA GLU A 527 18.56 5.61 28.87
C GLU A 527 19.96 5.88 28.27
N ALA A 528 20.07 5.93 26.94
CA ALA A 528 21.30 6.28 26.21
C ALA A 528 21.62 7.78 26.29
N GLU A 529 20.64 8.66 26.05
CA GLU A 529 20.79 10.12 26.20
C GLU A 529 21.15 10.49 27.64
N GLU A 530 20.45 9.90 28.62
CA GLU A 530 20.77 10.03 30.05
C GLU A 530 22.14 9.43 30.45
N SER A 531 22.77 8.66 29.58
CA SER A 531 24.14 8.11 29.76
C SER A 531 25.21 8.90 28.99
N GLY A 532 24.83 9.96 28.27
CA GLY A 532 25.74 10.81 27.50
C GLY A 532 26.09 10.29 26.09
N ALA A 533 25.39 9.27 25.60
CA ALA A 533 25.53 8.80 24.23
C ALA A 533 24.76 9.70 23.24
N THR A 534 25.27 9.85 22.03
CA THR A 534 24.52 10.48 20.94
C THR A 534 23.40 9.53 20.49
N ILE A 535 22.17 10.01 20.32
CA ILE A 535 21.05 9.17 19.87
C ILE A 535 20.73 9.37 18.39
N VAL A 536 20.27 8.30 17.73
CA VAL A 536 19.72 8.33 16.36
C VAL A 536 18.40 7.57 16.36
N THR A 537 17.32 8.22 15.95
CA THR A 537 15.96 7.64 16.01
C THR A 537 15.66 6.76 14.80
N GLY A 538 14.84 5.73 14.97
CA GLY A 538 14.38 4.88 13.86
C GLY A 538 13.60 5.64 12.79
N LEU A 539 13.06 6.81 13.15
CA LEU A 539 12.44 7.74 12.20
C LEU A 539 13.45 8.30 11.18
N GLU A 540 14.72 8.50 11.55
CA GLU A 540 15.76 8.98 10.64
C GLU A 540 16.12 7.91 9.59
N MET A 541 16.16 6.63 10.00
CA MET A 541 16.25 5.49 9.07
C MET A 541 15.02 5.43 8.15
N PHE A 542 13.80 5.52 8.72
CA PHE A 542 12.54 5.47 7.96
C PHE A 542 12.44 6.58 6.91
N LEU A 543 12.87 7.79 7.24
CA LEU A 543 12.97 8.90 6.30
C LEU A 543 14.07 8.66 5.25
N GLY A 544 15.23 8.16 5.66
CA GLY A 544 16.37 7.83 4.79
C GLY A 544 16.02 6.80 3.72
N GLN A 545 15.42 5.67 4.11
CA GLN A 545 14.93 4.66 3.17
C GLN A 545 13.84 5.22 2.27
N ALA A 546 12.89 6.01 2.82
CA ALA A 546 11.80 6.61 2.05
C ALA A 546 12.31 7.53 0.93
N TYR A 547 13.35 8.34 1.17
CA TYR A 547 13.97 9.17 0.12
C TYR A 547 14.46 8.30 -1.04
N GLY A 548 15.19 7.23 -0.76
CA GLY A 548 15.72 6.32 -1.76
C GLY A 548 14.62 5.58 -2.55
N GLN A 549 13.51 5.19 -1.91
CA GLN A 549 12.39 4.61 -2.65
C GLN A 549 11.68 5.65 -3.53
N PHE A 550 11.47 6.88 -3.03
CA PHE A 550 10.88 7.95 -3.82
C PHE A 550 11.71 8.23 -5.08
N GLU A 551 13.02 8.46 -4.91
CA GLU A 551 13.97 8.76 -5.99
C GLU A 551 14.01 7.64 -7.04
N ASN A 552 13.99 6.37 -6.61
CA ASN A 552 13.89 5.23 -7.52
C ASN A 552 12.51 5.11 -8.20
N PHE A 553 11.41 5.37 -7.49
CA PHE A 553 10.05 5.26 -8.05
C PHE A 553 9.77 6.34 -9.09
N SER A 554 10.00 7.62 -8.74
CA SER A 554 9.70 8.78 -9.59
C SER A 554 10.79 9.12 -10.60
N GLY A 555 12.05 8.81 -10.31
CA GLY A 555 13.21 9.33 -11.05
C GLY A 555 13.56 10.79 -10.73
N THR A 556 13.02 11.36 -9.65
CA THR A 556 13.22 12.76 -9.22
C THR A 556 13.68 12.86 -7.76
N PRO A 557 14.48 13.88 -7.38
CA PRO A 557 14.96 14.06 -6.00
C PRO A 557 13.83 14.05 -4.96
N ALA A 558 14.04 13.40 -3.81
CA ALA A 558 13.00 13.30 -2.79
C ALA A 558 12.73 14.67 -2.12
N PRO A 559 11.45 15.03 -1.86
CA PRO A 559 11.10 16.28 -1.18
C PRO A 559 11.36 16.16 0.33
N LYS A 560 12.64 16.16 0.73
CA LYS A 560 13.10 15.74 2.07
C LYS A 560 12.47 16.54 3.22
N GLN A 561 12.18 17.83 3.00
CA GLN A 561 11.48 18.69 3.98
C GLN A 561 10.00 18.31 4.14
N LEU A 562 9.30 17.92 3.07
CA LEU A 562 7.90 17.50 3.12
C LEU A 562 7.76 16.19 3.90
N PHE A 563 8.60 15.20 3.63
CA PHE A 563 8.61 13.94 4.38
C PHE A 563 8.84 14.16 5.89
N LYS A 564 9.78 15.03 6.28
CA LYS A 564 9.99 15.42 7.68
C LYS A 564 8.70 16.02 8.28
N LYS A 565 8.11 17.03 7.61
CA LYS A 565 6.88 17.69 8.05
C LYS A 565 5.67 16.74 8.15
N ILE A 566 5.53 15.76 7.27
CA ILE A 566 4.48 14.73 7.36
C ILE A 566 4.69 13.91 8.64
N MET A 567 5.93 13.46 8.88
CA MET A 567 6.29 12.62 10.02
C MET A 567 6.44 13.35 11.36
N GLU A 568 6.32 14.68 11.39
CA GLU A 568 6.21 15.45 12.65
C GLU A 568 4.86 15.22 13.37
N ASN A 569 3.87 14.62 12.67
CA ASN A 569 2.53 14.33 13.20
C ASN A 569 2.38 12.88 13.73
N TYR A 570 3.47 12.09 13.80
CA TYR A 570 3.47 10.67 14.12
C TYR A 570 4.63 10.24 15.04
#